data_AF-A0AAJ2MQ12-F1
#
_entry.id   AF-A0AAJ2MQ12-F1
#
_cell.length_a   1.000
_cell.length_b   1.000
_cell.length_c   1.000
_cell.angle_alpha   90.00
_cell.angle_beta   90.00
_cell.angle_gamma   90.00
#
_symmetry.space_group_name_H-M   'P 1'
#
loop_
_entity.id
_entity.type
_entity.pdbx_description
1 polymer ?
#
loop_
_entity_poly.entity_id
_entity_poly.type
_entity_poly.pdbx_seq_one_letter_code
_entity_poly.pdbx_strand_id
1 'polypeptide(L)'
;MKKMTQAIALSTIVLGALSPTLQVIAETPKIAESPAVTTELSSENVEVQADSNDIASGTFGTAPWRIDSSGVLHIGSGTFSDTPVNQNGLRMSPWYQWSKQITSIRFEGDVIAGNILSNLFDYLANVTHIEGIEKLNTSHTTEMQRVFGGCASLTSLDLTSWDVSNVTTIFSFLNGATNMESLNVSNWNVSNMIAITYAF
;
A
#
# COMPACT_ATOMS: atom_id res chain seq x y z
N MET A 1 48.86 -60.66 24.20
CA MET A 1 49.62 -59.73 23.34
C MET A 1 49.24 -58.32 23.77
N LYS A 2 49.88 -57.68 24.77
CA LYS A 2 51.15 -56.92 24.66
C LYS A 2 51.24 -56.10 23.37
N LYS A 3 50.90 -54.80 23.45
CA LYS A 3 51.74 -53.61 23.18
C LYS A 3 50.88 -52.36 23.46
N MET A 4 51.24 -51.49 24.42
CA MET A 4 52.30 -50.47 24.34
C MET A 4 51.99 -49.44 23.23
N THR A 5 52.03 -48.12 23.40
CA THR A 5 52.66 -47.27 24.42
C THR A 5 52.45 -45.78 24.05
N GLN A 6 52.15 -44.94 25.06
CA GLN A 6 52.54 -43.51 25.32
C GLN A 6 52.30 -42.42 24.25
N ALA A 7 52.18 -41.11 24.55
CA ALA A 7 52.67 -40.29 25.67
C ALA A 7 51.94 -38.91 25.71
N ILE A 8 51.59 -38.39 26.91
CA ILE A 8 52.16 -37.20 27.64
C ILE A 8 51.53 -35.84 27.22
N ALA A 9 50.60 -35.26 28.01
CA ALA A 9 50.73 -34.33 29.18
C ALA A 9 50.76 -32.84 28.75
N LEU A 10 50.36 -31.78 29.46
CA LEU A 10 49.94 -31.42 30.82
C LEU A 10 48.79 -30.37 30.67
N SER A 11 47.88 -30.14 31.61
CA SER A 11 48.08 -29.14 32.68
C SER A 11 46.87 -29.05 33.61
N THR A 12 47.13 -29.33 34.89
CA THR A 12 46.77 -28.59 36.12
C THR A 12 45.55 -27.67 36.24
N ILE A 13 44.94 -27.78 37.45
CA ILE A 13 44.18 -26.80 38.27
C ILE A 13 42.66 -26.79 38.00
N VAL A 14 41.77 -27.36 38.82
CA VAL A 14 41.44 -27.30 40.27
C VAL A 14 40.19 -26.42 40.55
N LEU A 15 39.19 -27.10 41.11
CA LEU A 15 38.07 -26.69 41.98
C LEU A 15 37.13 -25.54 41.61
N GLY A 16 35.83 -25.89 41.61
CA GLY A 16 34.93 -25.35 42.63
C GLY A 16 33.74 -24.54 42.12
N ALA A 17 32.54 -25.13 42.18
CA ALA A 17 31.43 -24.64 43.00
C ALA A 17 30.13 -25.40 42.64
N LEU A 18 29.49 -25.98 43.67
CA LEU A 18 28.10 -26.42 43.63
C LEU A 18 27.21 -25.19 43.76
N SER A 19 26.24 -25.02 42.87
CA SER A 19 25.24 -23.94 42.95
C SER A 19 23.97 -24.45 43.61
N PRO A 20 23.48 -23.84 44.72
CA PRO A 20 22.19 -24.19 45.30
C PRO A 20 21.05 -23.34 44.69
N THR A 21 19.92 -24.01 44.51
CA THR A 21 18.62 -23.45 44.09
C THR A 21 18.05 -22.53 45.18
N LEU A 22 17.50 -21.37 44.80
CA LEU A 22 16.74 -20.48 45.69
C LEU A 22 15.39 -20.14 45.05
N GLN A 23 14.31 -20.52 45.73
CA GLN A 23 12.94 -20.05 45.50
C GLN A 23 12.81 -18.62 46.00
N VAL A 24 12.14 -17.75 45.22
CA VAL A 24 11.68 -16.43 45.68
C VAL A 24 10.15 -16.41 45.63
N ILE A 25 9.57 -16.01 46.77
CA ILE A 25 8.15 -15.96 47.10
C ILE A 25 7.61 -14.60 46.66
N ALA A 26 6.36 -14.58 46.20
CA ALA A 26 5.66 -13.39 45.72
C ALA A 26 5.33 -12.39 46.84
N GLU A 27 5.55 -11.10 46.58
CA GLU A 27 4.87 -9.99 47.24
C GLU A 27 4.36 -9.00 46.19
N THR A 28 3.07 -8.70 46.26
CA THR A 28 2.33 -7.75 45.41
C THR A 28 2.64 -6.29 45.77
N PRO A 29 2.89 -5.38 44.80
CA PRO A 29 2.95 -3.95 45.10
C PRO A 29 1.55 -3.32 45.10
N LYS A 30 1.29 -2.61 46.20
CA LYS A 30 0.10 -1.80 46.52
C LYS A 30 -0.02 -0.60 45.56
N ILE A 31 -1.12 -0.52 44.81
CA ILE A 31 -1.49 0.64 43.98
C ILE A 31 -2.00 1.74 44.92
N ALA A 32 -1.48 2.96 44.77
CA ALA A 32 -1.99 4.13 45.47
C ALA A 32 -3.32 4.59 44.83
N GLU A 33 -4.37 4.71 45.65
CA GLU A 33 -5.65 5.29 45.28
C GLU A 33 -5.50 6.80 45.05
N SER A 34 -5.89 7.24 43.85
CA SER A 34 -6.10 8.66 43.49
C SER A 34 -7.59 8.99 43.67
N PRO A 35 -7.98 10.19 44.14
CA PRO A 35 -9.32 10.43 44.65
C PRO A 35 -10.38 10.43 43.54
N ALA A 36 -11.52 9.82 43.85
CA ALA A 36 -12.71 9.81 43.02
C ALA A 36 -13.24 11.23 42.80
N VAL A 37 -13.29 11.66 41.54
CA VAL A 37 -14.15 12.75 41.07
C VAL A 37 -15.30 12.09 40.31
N THR A 38 -16.44 11.99 40.97
CA THR A 38 -17.73 11.71 40.34
C THR A 38 -18.23 12.98 39.66
N THR A 39 -18.31 12.95 38.33
CA THR A 39 -19.16 13.88 37.58
C THR A 39 -20.10 13.05 36.72
N GLU A 40 -21.39 13.11 37.07
CA GLU A 40 -22.49 12.54 36.31
C GLU A 40 -22.75 13.36 35.03
N LEU A 41 -22.99 12.63 33.93
CA LEU A 41 -23.82 12.95 32.76
C LEU A 41 -23.63 14.30 32.05
N SER A 42 -23.06 14.23 30.84
CA SER A 42 -23.86 14.45 29.63
C SER A 42 -23.24 13.69 28.46
N SER A 43 -24.06 12.89 27.79
CA SER A 43 -23.78 12.37 26.45
C SER A 43 -23.77 13.56 25.49
N GLU A 44 -22.63 14.23 25.36
CA GLU A 44 -22.35 14.99 24.16
C GLU A 44 -22.17 13.98 23.03
N ASN A 45 -23.25 13.77 22.27
CA ASN A 45 -23.13 13.43 20.88
C ASN A 45 -22.23 14.50 20.26
N VAL A 46 -20.92 14.21 20.16
CA VAL A 46 -20.11 14.85 19.12
C VAL A 46 -20.61 14.24 17.83
N GLU A 47 -21.73 14.77 17.33
CA GLU A 47 -21.98 14.77 15.90
C GLU A 47 -20.78 15.50 15.30
N VAL A 48 -19.78 14.71 14.86
CA VAL A 48 -18.86 15.18 13.84
C VAL A 48 -19.76 15.48 12.66
N GLN A 49 -20.12 16.75 12.52
CA GLN A 49 -20.93 17.24 11.42
C GLN A 49 -20.25 16.76 10.14
N ALA A 50 -20.98 15.97 9.37
CA ALA A 50 -20.59 15.57 8.04
C ALA A 50 -20.50 16.84 7.19
N ASP A 51 -19.31 17.42 7.11
CA ASP A 51 -18.91 18.07 5.88
C ASP A 51 -18.87 16.94 4.85
N SER A 52 -19.86 16.88 3.98
CA SER A 52 -19.65 16.16 2.74
C SER A 52 -20.38 16.91 1.64
N ASN A 53 -19.77 18.04 1.26
CA ASN A 53 -19.89 18.57 -0.10
C ASN A 53 -19.17 17.66 -1.12
N ASP A 54 -18.81 16.44 -0.75
CA ASP A 54 -18.13 15.50 -1.63
C ASP A 54 -19.08 15.08 -2.75
N ILE A 55 -18.53 14.96 -3.95
CA ILE A 55 -19.22 14.49 -5.14
C ILE A 55 -19.62 13.02 -4.98
N ALA A 56 -18.75 12.22 -4.36
CA ALA A 56 -19.00 10.82 -4.04
C ALA A 56 -17.96 10.29 -3.05
N SER A 57 -18.26 9.15 -2.42
CA SER A 57 -17.33 8.42 -1.58
C SER A 57 -17.65 6.93 -1.57
N GLY A 58 -16.71 6.11 -1.09
CA GLY A 58 -16.88 4.67 -0.99
C GLY A 58 -15.59 3.97 -0.57
N THR A 59 -15.50 2.68 -0.89
CA THR A 59 -14.26 1.91 -0.78
C THR A 59 -13.91 1.24 -2.12
N PHE A 60 -12.63 0.99 -2.35
CA PHE A 60 -12.16 0.09 -3.41
C PHE A 60 -11.29 -0.96 -2.76
N GLY A 61 -11.83 -2.18 -2.62
CA GLY A 61 -11.36 -3.13 -1.62
C GLY A 61 -11.57 -2.59 -0.21
N THR A 62 -10.50 -2.52 0.58
CA THR A 62 -10.52 -1.94 1.94
C THR A 62 -10.09 -0.48 1.97
N ALA A 63 -9.54 0.06 0.88
CA ALA A 63 -9.11 1.46 0.82
C ALA A 63 -10.34 2.39 0.71
N PRO A 64 -10.56 3.30 1.68
CA PRO A 64 -11.61 4.30 1.57
C PRO A 64 -11.21 5.36 0.53
N TRP A 65 -12.19 5.89 -0.18
CA TRP A 65 -11.98 6.98 -1.12
C TRP A 65 -13.12 7.99 -1.05
N ARG A 66 -12.82 9.23 -1.42
CA ARG A 66 -13.81 10.30 -1.65
C ARG A 66 -13.38 11.17 -2.80
N ILE A 67 -14.34 11.79 -3.48
CA ILE A 67 -14.12 12.84 -4.46
C ILE A 67 -14.67 14.11 -3.86
N ASP A 68 -13.80 15.04 -3.50
CA ASP A 68 -14.24 16.29 -2.89
C ASP A 68 -14.96 17.21 -3.89
N SER A 69 -15.53 18.31 -3.40
CA SER A 69 -16.23 19.30 -4.24
C SER A 69 -15.35 19.98 -5.30
N SER A 70 -14.02 19.87 -5.18
CA SER A 70 -13.05 20.41 -6.12
C SER A 70 -12.60 19.41 -7.20
N GLY A 71 -13.05 18.15 -7.08
CA GLY A 71 -12.72 17.08 -8.01
C GLY A 71 -11.45 16.31 -7.66
N VAL A 72 -10.93 16.43 -6.44
CA VAL A 72 -9.78 15.63 -6.00
C VAL A 72 -10.29 14.24 -5.59
N LEU A 73 -9.80 13.18 -6.26
CA LEU A 73 -9.97 11.81 -5.80
C LEU A 73 -8.97 11.52 -4.68
N HIS A 74 -9.44 11.52 -3.44
CA HIS A 74 -8.68 11.14 -2.27
C HIS A 74 -8.76 9.62 -2.05
N ILE A 75 -7.62 9.00 -1.82
CA ILE A 75 -7.48 7.56 -1.59
C ILE A 75 -6.76 7.35 -0.26
N GLY A 76 -7.48 6.83 0.74
CA GLY A 76 -6.92 6.49 2.04
C GLY A 76 -6.19 5.16 2.04
N SER A 77 -5.54 4.84 3.17
CA SER A 77 -4.79 3.59 3.32
C SER A 77 -5.70 2.36 3.18
N GLY A 78 -5.15 1.28 2.61
CA GLY A 78 -5.86 0.01 2.54
C GLY A 78 -5.33 -0.91 1.43
N THR A 79 -6.21 -1.76 0.92
CA THR A 79 -5.90 -2.70 -0.15
C THR A 79 -6.91 -2.53 -1.27
N PHE A 80 -6.43 -2.30 -2.49
CA PHE A 80 -7.26 -2.30 -3.68
C PHE A 80 -7.71 -3.72 -4.02
N SER A 81 -8.96 -3.85 -4.45
CA SER A 81 -9.41 -5.05 -5.16
C SER A 81 -8.87 -5.06 -6.59
N ASP A 82 -9.04 -6.18 -7.29
CA ASP A 82 -8.83 -6.21 -8.74
C ASP A 82 -9.81 -5.28 -9.43
N THR A 83 -9.37 -4.64 -10.53
CA THR A 83 -10.25 -3.73 -11.28
C THR A 83 -11.49 -4.45 -11.79
N PRO A 84 -12.69 -3.85 -11.64
CA PRO A 84 -13.94 -4.50 -11.94
C PRO A 84 -14.13 -4.69 -13.45
N VAL A 85 -15.02 -5.63 -13.80
CA VAL A 85 -15.54 -5.79 -15.16
C VAL A 85 -16.96 -5.29 -15.26
N ASN A 86 -17.30 -4.69 -16.40
CA ASN A 86 -18.69 -4.42 -16.74
C ASN A 86 -19.41 -5.71 -17.23
N GLN A 87 -20.69 -5.58 -17.57
CA GLN A 87 -21.53 -6.69 -18.02
C GLN A 87 -21.03 -7.37 -19.31
N ASN A 88 -20.18 -6.68 -20.09
CA ASN A 88 -19.58 -7.20 -21.32
C ASN A 88 -18.21 -7.85 -21.07
N GLY A 89 -17.78 -8.00 -19.82
CA GLY A 89 -16.49 -8.56 -19.45
C GLY A 89 -15.30 -7.62 -19.69
N LEU A 90 -15.56 -6.35 -20.04
CA LEU A 90 -14.51 -5.36 -20.24
C LEU A 90 -14.12 -4.75 -18.89
N ARG A 91 -12.81 -4.65 -18.63
CA ARG A 91 -12.28 -3.96 -17.45
C ARG A 91 -12.65 -2.48 -17.50
N MET A 92 -12.96 -1.92 -16.34
CA MET A 92 -13.37 -0.53 -16.21
C MET A 92 -12.73 0.09 -14.97
N SER A 93 -12.36 1.37 -15.07
CA SER A 93 -11.90 2.12 -13.91
C SER A 93 -12.98 2.11 -12.82
N PRO A 94 -12.64 1.85 -11.54
CA PRO A 94 -13.59 2.00 -10.43
C PRO A 94 -14.10 3.44 -10.27
N TRP A 95 -13.42 4.41 -10.90
CA TRP A 95 -13.76 5.83 -10.86
C TRP A 95 -14.54 6.32 -12.09
N TYR A 96 -14.82 5.43 -13.06
CA TYR A 96 -15.30 5.79 -14.39
C TYR A 96 -16.57 6.68 -14.38
N GLN A 97 -17.49 6.41 -13.45
CA GLN A 97 -18.72 7.18 -13.29
C GLN A 97 -18.48 8.67 -13.02
N TRP A 98 -17.35 9.01 -12.37
CA TRP A 98 -16.98 10.38 -12.03
C TRP A 98 -15.81 10.94 -12.85
N SER A 99 -15.44 10.25 -13.94
CA SER A 99 -14.28 10.60 -14.80
C SER A 99 -14.24 12.06 -15.26
N LYS A 100 -15.42 12.69 -15.46
CA LYS A 100 -15.51 14.10 -15.88
C LYS A 100 -15.29 15.08 -14.73
N GLN A 101 -15.55 14.66 -13.49
CA GLN A 101 -15.41 15.49 -12.29
C GLN A 101 -14.02 15.40 -11.66
N ILE A 102 -13.30 14.28 -11.86
CA ILE A 102 -11.98 14.07 -11.26
C ILE A 102 -10.92 14.91 -11.99
N THR A 103 -10.29 15.85 -11.28
CA THR A 103 -9.30 16.80 -11.80
C THR A 103 -7.88 16.52 -11.30
N SER A 104 -7.77 15.78 -10.18
CA SER A 104 -6.51 15.30 -9.62
C SER A 104 -6.73 14.07 -8.73
N ILE A 105 -5.66 13.37 -8.40
CA ILE A 105 -5.69 12.18 -7.55
C ILE A 105 -4.69 12.38 -6.41
N ARG A 106 -5.07 12.01 -5.18
CA ARG A 106 -4.22 12.09 -3.99
C ARG A 106 -4.28 10.80 -3.19
N PHE A 107 -3.13 10.15 -3.02
CA PHE A 107 -2.96 9.09 -2.04
C PHE A 107 -2.65 9.68 -0.66
N GLU A 108 -3.62 9.60 0.25
CA GLU A 108 -3.52 10.10 1.61
C GLU A 108 -2.76 9.11 2.51
N GLY A 109 -2.73 7.82 2.16
CA GLY A 109 -1.99 6.80 2.90
C GLY A 109 -1.55 5.61 2.05
N ASP A 110 -0.89 4.63 2.68
CA ASP A 110 -0.28 3.49 2.00
C ASP A 110 -1.35 2.52 1.47
N VAL A 111 -1.22 2.15 0.19
CA VAL A 111 -2.16 1.26 -0.49
C VAL A 111 -1.43 0.05 -1.04
N ILE A 112 -1.92 -1.13 -0.68
CA ILE A 112 -1.51 -2.40 -1.30
C ILE A 112 -2.35 -2.59 -2.58
N ALA A 113 -1.70 -2.70 -3.73
CA ALA A 113 -2.40 -2.94 -5.00
C ALA A 113 -3.05 -4.33 -5.07
N GLY A 114 -4.11 -4.44 -5.87
CA GLY A 114 -4.65 -5.73 -6.29
C GLY A 114 -3.74 -6.47 -7.28
N ASN A 115 -4.11 -7.69 -7.65
CA ASN A 115 -3.39 -8.47 -8.67
C ASN A 115 -3.56 -7.83 -10.06
N ILE A 116 -4.72 -7.24 -10.31
CA ILE A 116 -5.09 -6.64 -11.60
C ILE A 116 -5.35 -5.15 -11.42
N LEU A 117 -4.44 -4.32 -11.90
CA LEU A 117 -4.59 -2.85 -11.96
C LEU A 117 -4.99 -2.34 -13.35
N SER A 118 -5.30 -3.25 -14.28
CA SER A 118 -5.71 -2.88 -15.63
C SER A 118 -6.87 -1.88 -15.62
N ASN A 119 -6.71 -0.76 -16.30
CA ASN A 119 -7.65 0.35 -16.42
C ASN A 119 -7.90 1.17 -15.14
N LEU A 120 -7.07 1.05 -14.09
CA LEU A 120 -7.32 1.71 -12.79
C LEU A 120 -7.66 3.20 -12.93
N PHE A 121 -6.89 3.97 -13.70
CA PHE A 121 -7.11 5.40 -13.96
C PHE A 121 -7.48 5.68 -15.43
N ASP A 122 -7.99 4.67 -16.16
CA ASP A 122 -8.34 4.83 -17.57
C ASP A 122 -9.48 5.84 -17.75
N TYR A 123 -9.37 6.68 -18.78
CA TYR A 123 -10.30 7.75 -19.15
C TYR A 123 -10.52 8.85 -18.11
N LEU A 124 -9.60 9.04 -17.15
CA LEU A 124 -9.59 10.23 -16.29
C LEU A 124 -8.99 11.44 -17.03
N ALA A 125 -9.67 11.86 -18.10
CA ALA A 125 -9.13 12.82 -19.07
C ALA A 125 -8.78 14.19 -18.49
N ASN A 126 -9.43 14.60 -17.39
CA ASN A 126 -9.23 15.89 -16.73
C ASN A 126 -8.17 15.85 -15.62
N VAL A 127 -7.56 14.69 -15.33
CA VAL A 127 -6.52 14.57 -14.32
C VAL A 127 -5.25 15.26 -14.80
N THR A 128 -4.81 16.26 -14.04
CA THR A 128 -3.62 17.08 -14.35
C THR A 128 -2.40 16.67 -13.54
N HIS A 129 -2.61 16.06 -12.36
CA HIS A 129 -1.54 15.64 -11.46
C HIS A 129 -2.01 14.51 -10.53
N ILE A 130 -1.05 13.73 -10.04
CA ILE A 130 -1.25 12.66 -9.07
C ILE A 130 -0.24 12.84 -7.94
N GLU A 131 -0.75 13.07 -6.73
CA GLU A 131 0.03 13.24 -5.51
C GLU A 131 0.09 11.91 -4.73
N GLY A 132 1.27 11.53 -4.26
CA GLY A 132 1.45 10.34 -3.42
C GLY A 132 1.44 9.02 -4.18
N ILE A 133 1.68 9.02 -5.50
CA ILE A 133 1.65 7.80 -6.34
C ILE A 133 2.65 6.72 -5.87
N GLU A 134 3.69 7.12 -5.14
CA GLU A 134 4.66 6.24 -4.49
C GLU A 134 4.11 5.43 -3.31
N LYS A 135 2.93 5.79 -2.79
CA LYS A 135 2.23 5.04 -1.74
C LYS A 135 1.48 3.82 -2.25
N LEU A 136 1.38 3.65 -3.57
CA LEU A 136 0.79 2.46 -4.19
C LEU A 136 1.84 1.35 -4.33
N ASN A 137 1.81 0.38 -3.43
CA ASN A 137 2.67 -0.79 -3.48
C ASN A 137 2.16 -1.77 -4.55
N THR A 138 2.88 -1.86 -5.66
CA THR A 138 2.56 -2.73 -6.81
C THR A 138 3.29 -4.07 -6.82
N SER A 139 4.08 -4.40 -5.80
CA SER A 139 5.00 -5.55 -5.80
C SER A 139 4.34 -6.92 -6.01
N HIS A 140 3.01 -7.03 -5.84
CA HIS A 140 2.26 -8.26 -6.08
C HIS A 140 1.41 -8.24 -7.36
N THR A 141 1.32 -7.10 -8.04
CA THR A 141 0.48 -6.94 -9.23
C THR A 141 1.05 -7.70 -10.42
N THR A 142 0.18 -8.41 -11.14
CA THR A 142 0.55 -9.24 -12.30
C THR A 142 0.08 -8.67 -13.64
N GLU A 143 -0.96 -7.81 -13.63
CA GLU A 143 -1.55 -7.20 -14.82
C GLU A 143 -1.69 -5.68 -14.71
N MET A 144 -1.11 -4.95 -15.67
CA MET A 144 -1.13 -3.47 -15.73
C MET A 144 -1.39 -2.96 -17.15
N GLN A 145 -2.60 -3.18 -17.66
CA GLN A 145 -3.01 -2.68 -18.98
C GLN A 145 -3.71 -1.33 -18.86
N ARG A 146 -3.41 -0.37 -19.74
CA ARG A 146 -4.12 0.93 -19.82
C ARG A 146 -4.26 1.67 -18.47
N VAL A 147 -3.31 1.53 -17.55
CA VAL A 147 -3.45 2.09 -16.19
C VAL A 147 -3.70 3.60 -16.23
N PHE A 148 -3.01 4.32 -17.11
CA PHE A 148 -3.20 5.75 -17.37
C PHE A 148 -3.73 6.02 -18.78
N GLY A 149 -4.45 5.06 -19.37
CA GLY A 149 -5.09 5.25 -20.66
C GLY A 149 -6.04 6.46 -20.63
N GLY A 150 -6.07 7.26 -21.70
CA GLY A 150 -6.98 8.39 -21.83
C GLY A 150 -6.80 9.51 -20.78
N CYS A 151 -5.72 9.51 -19.98
CA CYS A 151 -5.36 10.61 -19.07
C CYS A 151 -4.79 11.80 -19.87
N ALA A 152 -5.62 12.39 -20.73
CA ALA A 152 -5.21 13.35 -21.75
C ALA A 152 -4.57 14.63 -21.20
N SER A 153 -4.95 15.07 -20.00
CA SER A 153 -4.42 16.28 -19.34
C SER A 153 -3.17 16.06 -18.48
N LEU A 154 -2.74 14.82 -18.28
CA LEU A 154 -1.60 14.52 -17.41
C LEU A 154 -0.30 14.77 -18.16
N THR A 155 0.58 15.61 -17.60
CA THR A 155 1.82 16.04 -18.26
C THR A 155 3.07 15.36 -17.75
N SER A 156 3.05 14.86 -16.52
CA SER A 156 4.20 14.17 -15.94
C SER A 156 3.80 13.05 -14.99
N LEU A 157 4.61 12.00 -14.95
CA LEU A 157 4.49 10.88 -14.02
C LEU A 157 5.88 10.38 -13.60
N ASP A 158 6.08 10.24 -12.30
CA ASP A 158 7.20 9.49 -11.74
C ASP A 158 6.67 8.18 -11.13
N LEU A 159 7.05 7.06 -11.75
CA LEU A 159 6.66 5.71 -11.36
C LEU A 159 7.87 4.89 -10.90
N THR A 160 8.95 5.54 -10.45
CA THR A 160 10.17 4.87 -9.97
C THR A 160 9.97 4.03 -8.71
N SER A 161 8.90 4.30 -7.96
CA SER A 161 8.47 3.55 -6.78
C SER A 161 7.74 2.25 -7.11
N TRP A 162 7.30 2.07 -8.36
CA TRP A 162 6.52 0.90 -8.75
C TRP A 162 7.44 -0.30 -8.98
N ASP A 163 7.18 -1.36 -8.22
CA ASP A 163 7.72 -2.68 -8.49
C ASP A 163 6.84 -3.39 -9.52
N VAL A 164 7.35 -3.51 -10.74
CA VAL A 164 6.70 -4.21 -11.86
C VAL A 164 7.30 -5.60 -12.11
N SER A 165 8.13 -6.11 -11.20
CA SER A 165 8.85 -7.36 -11.39
C SER A 165 7.93 -8.58 -11.51
N ASN A 166 6.71 -8.53 -10.96
CA ASN A 166 5.72 -9.61 -11.11
C ASN A 166 4.74 -9.39 -12.29
N VAL A 167 4.84 -8.26 -12.98
CA VAL A 167 3.96 -7.94 -14.11
C VAL A 167 4.39 -8.73 -15.33
N THR A 168 3.44 -9.46 -15.92
CA THR A 168 3.69 -10.28 -17.11
C THR A 168 3.33 -9.57 -18.41
N THR A 169 2.40 -8.60 -18.34
CA THR A 169 1.93 -7.85 -19.51
C THR A 169 1.73 -6.36 -19.21
N ILE A 170 2.29 -5.51 -20.07
CA ILE A 170 1.99 -4.07 -20.15
C ILE A 170 1.50 -3.77 -21.56
N PHE A 171 0.28 -3.24 -21.64
CA PHE A 171 -0.37 -2.93 -22.91
C PHE A 171 -1.07 -1.58 -22.85
N SER A 172 -0.84 -0.73 -23.86
CA SER A 172 -1.55 0.55 -24.01
C SER A 172 -1.50 1.45 -22.75
N PHE A 173 -0.41 1.38 -21.97
CA PHE A 173 -0.31 1.93 -20.62
C PHE A 173 -0.61 3.43 -20.54
N LEU A 174 -0.15 4.21 -21.53
CA LEU A 174 -0.41 5.64 -21.72
C LEU A 174 -1.25 5.95 -22.97
N ASN A 175 -1.94 4.98 -23.54
CA ASN A 175 -2.70 5.19 -24.77
C ASN A 175 -3.76 6.29 -24.58
N GLY A 176 -3.63 7.42 -25.30
CA GLY A 176 -4.53 8.56 -25.18
C GLY A 176 -4.15 9.58 -24.10
N ALA A 177 -3.02 9.41 -23.41
CA ALA A 177 -2.42 10.44 -22.56
C ALA A 177 -1.65 11.46 -23.43
N THR A 178 -2.39 12.24 -24.23
CA THR A 178 -1.84 13.03 -25.34
C THR A 178 -0.93 14.19 -24.92
N ASN A 179 -1.03 14.67 -23.68
CA ASN A 179 -0.19 15.76 -23.17
C ASN A 179 0.96 15.27 -22.28
N MET A 180 1.24 13.97 -22.23
CA MET A 180 2.35 13.43 -21.44
C MET A 180 3.69 13.93 -21.99
N GLU A 181 4.43 14.71 -21.20
CA GLU A 181 5.74 15.27 -21.55
C GLU A 181 6.89 14.54 -20.84
N SER A 182 6.65 14.01 -19.63
CA SER A 182 7.68 13.36 -18.82
C SER A 182 7.17 12.09 -18.14
N LEU A 183 7.82 10.97 -18.41
CA LEU A 183 7.55 9.69 -17.75
C LEU A 183 8.86 9.12 -17.19
N ASN A 184 8.94 8.93 -15.88
CA ASN A 184 10.06 8.28 -15.23
C ASN A 184 9.70 6.86 -14.80
N VAL A 185 10.26 5.88 -15.51
CA VAL A 185 10.12 4.43 -15.25
C VAL A 185 11.48 3.76 -15.03
N SER A 186 12.50 4.53 -14.62
CA SER A 186 13.90 4.10 -14.61
C SER A 186 14.20 2.87 -13.72
N ASN A 187 13.36 2.59 -12.72
CA ASN A 187 13.53 1.44 -11.82
C ASN A 187 12.78 0.17 -12.26
N TRP A 188 12.10 0.18 -13.40
CA TRP A 188 11.27 -0.95 -13.82
C TRP A 188 12.12 -2.16 -14.23
N ASN A 189 12.00 -3.26 -13.48
CA ASN A 189 12.51 -4.55 -13.89
C ASN A 189 11.48 -5.28 -14.77
N VAL A 190 11.70 -5.24 -16.07
CA VAL A 190 10.79 -5.83 -17.08
C VAL A 190 11.14 -7.28 -17.45
N SER A 191 12.03 -7.94 -16.71
CA SER A 191 12.58 -9.25 -17.09
C SER A 191 11.53 -10.38 -17.13
N ASN A 192 10.40 -10.22 -16.42
CA ASN A 192 9.30 -11.18 -16.40
C ASN A 192 8.19 -10.85 -17.41
N MET A 193 8.31 -9.77 -18.18
CA MET A 193 7.30 -9.35 -19.15
C MET A 193 7.41 -10.16 -20.44
N ILE A 194 6.30 -10.76 -20.84
CA ILE A 194 6.19 -11.50 -22.11
C ILE A 194 5.89 -10.53 -23.26
N ALA A 195 5.17 -9.44 -22.98
CA ALA A 195 4.81 -8.44 -23.98
C ALA A 195 4.77 -7.02 -23.39
N ILE A 196 5.43 -6.10 -24.09
CA ILE A 196 5.31 -4.65 -23.91
C ILE A 196 4.86 -4.10 -25.27
N THR A 197 3.57 -3.80 -25.43
CA THR A 197 3.03 -3.38 -26.73
C THR A 197 2.21 -2.10 -26.57
N TYR A 198 2.54 -1.07 -27.37
CA TYR A 198 1.94 0.26 -27.30
C TYR A 198 1.98 0.90 -25.90
N ALA A 199 3.00 0.58 -25.09
CA ALA A 199 3.04 0.98 -23.68
C ALA A 199 3.22 2.51 -23.50
N PHE A 200 4.11 3.11 -24.29
CA PHE A 200 4.51 4.51 -24.19
C PHE A 200 4.26 5.24 -25.50
#